data_AF-A0A8S1TU30-F1
#
_entry.id   AF-A0A8S1TU30-F1
#
_cell.length_a   1.000
_cell.length_b   1.000
_cell.length_c   1.000
_cell.angle_alpha   90.00
_cell.angle_beta   90.00
_cell.angle_gamma   90.00
#
_symmetry.space_group_name_H-M   'P 1'
#
loop_
_entity.id
_entity.type
_entity.pdbx_description
1 polymer ?
#
loop_
_entity_poly.entity_id
_entity_poly.type
_entity_poly.pdbx_seq_one_letter_code
_entity_poly.pdbx_strand_id
1 'polypeptide(L)'
;MGSCYSKKPKTENCDIRLNEKPREEIEKKTENQLILEQYHRLSQLIELIGNTDSLNHKTRERINYLIIIRSNISIIIQHEIKKQFKLRNITKQVNLDDEKTLYHDKEFSQRVLQQIKKLISLLDSLQDDQEFENSYPILSFSLIEINESIKSIIHQFLETKTRNTSI
;
A
#
# COMPACT_ATOMS: atom_id res chain seq x y z
N MET A 1 -81.04 -0.15 2.03
CA MET A 1 -80.49 0.77 1.01
C MET A 1 -78.99 0.50 0.91
N GLY A 2 -78.59 -0.26 -0.11
CA GLY A 2 -77.18 -0.59 -0.38
C GLY A 2 -76.54 0.49 -1.23
N SER A 3 -75.38 1.00 -0.79
CA SER A 3 -74.63 2.03 -1.50
C SER A 3 -73.47 1.38 -2.26
N CYS A 4 -73.63 1.27 -3.58
CA CYS A 4 -72.56 0.91 -4.51
C CYS A 4 -71.76 2.16 -4.86
N TYR A 5 -70.49 2.23 -4.47
CA TYR A 5 -69.55 3.23 -4.99
C TYR A 5 -68.58 2.58 -5.98
N SER A 6 -68.65 3.07 -7.21
CA SER A 6 -67.83 2.69 -8.36
C SER A 6 -66.36 3.07 -8.16
N LYS A 7 -65.48 2.15 -8.54
CA LYS A 7 -64.02 2.28 -8.58
C LYS A 7 -63.59 3.39 -9.55
N LYS A 8 -62.68 4.28 -9.13
CA LYS A 8 -61.84 5.10 -10.01
C LYS A 8 -60.39 4.56 -9.99
N PRO A 9 -59.66 4.67 -11.11
CA PRO A 9 -58.36 4.00 -11.29
C PRO A 9 -57.25 4.69 -10.48
N LYS A 10 -56.33 3.86 -9.96
CA LYS A 10 -55.08 4.29 -9.32
C LYS A 10 -54.20 4.97 -10.38
N THR A 11 -53.86 6.24 -10.16
CA THR A 11 -52.71 6.87 -10.78
C THR A 11 -51.44 6.27 -10.19
N GLU A 12 -50.69 5.55 -11.01
CA GLU A 12 -49.33 5.10 -10.73
C GLU A 12 -48.42 6.33 -10.67
N ASN A 13 -48.23 6.89 -9.46
CA ASN A 13 -47.02 7.67 -9.20
C ASN A 13 -45.87 6.66 -9.07
N CYS A 14 -45.16 6.46 -10.16
CA CYS A 14 -43.79 5.95 -10.13
C CYS A 14 -42.90 7.03 -9.51
N ASP A 15 -42.97 7.17 -8.18
CA ASP A 15 -41.89 7.80 -7.44
C ASP A 15 -40.71 6.84 -7.51
N ILE A 16 -39.82 7.09 -8.47
CA ILE A 16 -38.48 6.52 -8.51
C ILE A 16 -37.82 6.97 -7.21
N ARG A 17 -37.83 6.09 -6.20
CA ARG A 17 -36.94 6.22 -5.05
C ARG A 17 -35.53 6.18 -5.62
N LEU A 18 -34.91 7.35 -5.71
CA LEU A 18 -33.47 7.48 -5.89
C LEU A 18 -32.85 6.61 -4.81
N ASN A 19 -32.34 5.45 -5.21
CA ASN A 19 -31.42 4.67 -4.42
C ASN A 19 -30.29 5.63 -4.05
N GLU A 20 -30.32 6.11 -2.81
CA GLU A 20 -29.15 6.66 -2.16
C GLU A 20 -28.10 5.56 -2.27
N LYS A 21 -27.18 5.71 -3.23
CA LYS A 21 -25.93 4.96 -3.22
C LYS A 21 -25.40 5.06 -1.80
N PRO A 22 -25.02 3.96 -1.15
CA PRO A 22 -24.28 4.05 0.09
C PRO A 22 -23.11 5.00 -0.20
N ARG A 23 -23.07 6.13 0.50
CA ARG A 23 -21.84 6.90 0.60
C ARG A 23 -20.85 5.90 1.20
N GLU A 24 -20.03 5.30 0.35
CA GLU A 24 -18.75 4.76 0.80
C GLU A 24 -18.09 5.94 1.50
N GLU A 25 -18.13 5.93 2.83
CA GLU A 25 -17.20 6.71 3.61
C GLU A 25 -15.84 6.37 3.03
N ILE A 26 -15.20 7.35 2.40
CA ILE A 26 -13.82 7.22 1.94
C ILE A 26 -13.03 7.08 3.23
N GLU A 27 -12.93 5.85 3.74
CA GLU A 27 -12.12 5.52 4.92
C GLU A 27 -10.73 6.03 4.59
N LYS A 28 -10.31 7.03 5.36
CA LYS A 28 -9.01 7.65 5.17
C LYS A 28 -7.97 6.57 5.44
N LYS A 29 -7.34 6.08 4.37
CA LYS A 29 -6.33 5.01 4.46
C LYS A 29 -5.27 5.39 5.50
N THR A 30 -4.91 4.42 6.32
CA THR A 30 -3.83 4.60 7.30
C THR A 30 -2.48 4.72 6.60
N GLU A 31 -1.51 5.33 7.25
CA GLU A 31 -0.16 5.45 6.70
C GLU A 31 0.47 4.07 6.47
N ASN A 32 0.22 3.11 7.37
CA ASN A 32 0.68 1.73 7.20
C ASN A 32 0.06 1.06 5.98
N GLN A 33 -1.25 1.27 5.75
CA GLN A 33 -1.92 0.76 4.56
C GLN A 33 -1.30 1.34 3.29
N LEU A 34 -1.06 2.65 3.26
CA LEU A 34 -0.44 3.31 2.11
C LEU A 34 1.00 2.80 1.87
N ILE A 35 1.79 2.62 2.92
CA ILE A 35 3.16 2.06 2.82
C ILE A 35 3.13 0.64 2.26
N LEU A 36 2.24 -0.21 2.75
CA LEU A 36 2.08 -1.59 2.28
C LEU A 36 1.66 -1.63 0.81
N GLU A 37 0.72 -0.78 0.40
CA GLU A 37 0.31 -0.65 -1.00
C GLU A 37 1.49 -0.27 -1.91
N GLN A 38 2.32 0.70 -1.51
CA GLN A 38 3.51 1.07 -2.28
C GLN A 38 4.57 -0.05 -2.29
N TYR A 39 4.75 -0.75 -1.17
CA TYR A 39 5.65 -1.89 -1.08
C TYR A 39 5.24 -3.04 -2.03
N HIS A 40 3.95 -3.33 -2.15
CA HIS A 40 3.46 -4.36 -3.07
C HIS A 40 3.67 -3.98 -4.52
N ARG A 41 3.39 -2.71 -4.88
CA ARG A 41 3.69 -2.17 -6.21
C ARG A 41 5.18 -2.28 -6.53
N LEU A 42 6.03 -1.88 -5.59
CA LEU A 42 7.48 -2.01 -5.73
C LEU A 42 7.88 -3.47 -5.94
N SER A 43 7.32 -4.39 -5.16
CA SER A 43 7.64 -5.82 -5.24
C SER A 43 7.34 -6.38 -6.63
N GLN A 44 6.20 -5.99 -7.21
CA GLN A 44 5.82 -6.35 -8.58
C GLN A 44 6.79 -5.77 -9.62
N LEU A 45 7.23 -4.52 -9.46
CA LEU A 45 8.21 -3.92 -10.37
C LEU A 45 9.58 -4.61 -10.29
N ILE A 46 10.02 -4.97 -9.08
CA ILE A 46 11.30 -5.68 -8.88
C ILE A 46 11.29 -7.05 -9.57
N GLU A 47 10.14 -7.72 -9.65
CA GLU A 47 10.01 -9.00 -10.38
C GLU A 47 10.23 -8.87 -11.89
N LEU A 48 10.08 -7.67 -12.45
CA LEU A 48 10.35 -7.38 -13.86
C LEU A 48 11.84 -7.16 -14.14
N ILE A 49 12.68 -7.08 -13.10
CA ILE A 49 14.13 -7.03 -13.27
C ILE A 49 14.57 -8.39 -13.80
N GLY A 50 14.94 -8.42 -15.08
CA GLY A 50 15.42 -9.61 -15.77
C GLY A 50 16.87 -9.95 -15.41
N ASN A 51 17.62 -10.48 -16.38
CA ASN A 51 19.02 -10.79 -16.16
C ASN A 51 19.82 -9.50 -15.89
N THR A 52 20.65 -9.52 -14.84
CA THR A 52 21.50 -8.42 -14.43
C THR A 52 22.97 -8.63 -14.82
N ASP A 53 23.34 -9.79 -15.38
CA ASP A 53 24.74 -10.16 -15.68
C ASP A 53 25.47 -9.17 -16.59
N SER A 54 24.74 -8.49 -17.49
CA SER A 54 25.29 -7.51 -18.43
C SER A 54 25.51 -6.12 -17.82
N LEU A 55 25.02 -5.88 -16.61
CA LEU A 55 25.15 -4.60 -15.93
C LEU A 55 26.51 -4.50 -15.23
N ASN A 56 26.99 -3.27 -15.03
CA ASN A 56 28.20 -3.05 -14.27
C ASN A 56 28.04 -3.51 -12.81
N HIS A 57 29.16 -3.70 -12.12
CA HIS A 57 29.17 -4.19 -10.73
C HIS A 57 28.33 -3.31 -9.78
N LYS A 58 28.44 -1.98 -9.92
CA LYS A 58 27.78 -1.02 -9.03
C LYS A 58 26.25 -1.07 -9.18
N THR A 59 25.75 -1.12 -10.40
CA THR A 59 24.32 -1.23 -10.71
C THR A 59 23.77 -2.56 -10.21
N ARG A 60 24.48 -3.67 -10.45
CA ARG A 60 24.11 -5.00 -9.93
C ARG A 60 24.01 -5.03 -8.42
N GLU A 61 25.00 -4.47 -7.72
CA GLU A 61 24.96 -4.40 -6.26
C GLU A 61 23.75 -3.60 -5.76
N ARG A 62 23.44 -2.47 -6.39
CA ARG A 62 22.26 -1.66 -6.03
C ARG A 62 20.96 -2.43 -6.23
N ILE A 63 20.80 -3.13 -7.35
CA ILE A 63 19.65 -4.00 -7.60
C ILE A 63 19.58 -5.13 -6.57
N ASN A 64 20.70 -5.77 -6.25
CA ASN A 64 20.77 -6.81 -5.24
C ASN A 64 20.36 -6.27 -3.86
N TYR A 65 20.82 -5.07 -3.48
CA TYR A 65 20.38 -4.40 -2.27
C TYR A 65 18.87 -4.10 -2.28
N LEU A 66 18.30 -3.76 -3.44
CA LEU A 66 16.87 -3.51 -3.58
C LEU A 66 16.07 -4.79 -3.31
N ILE A 67 16.52 -5.92 -3.86
CA ILE A 67 15.94 -7.25 -3.63
C ILE A 67 16.06 -7.64 -2.13
N ILE A 68 17.19 -7.36 -1.49
CA ILE A 68 17.40 -7.64 -0.06
C ILE A 68 16.45 -6.81 0.80
N ILE A 69 16.31 -5.51 0.53
CA ILE A 69 15.39 -4.63 1.29
C ILE A 69 13.94 -5.12 1.12
N ARG A 70 13.52 -5.48 -0.10
CA ARG A 70 12.21 -6.09 -0.35
C ARG A 70 11.99 -7.31 0.52
N SER A 71 12.95 -8.25 0.52
CA SER A 71 12.87 -9.47 1.33
C SER A 71 12.79 -9.17 2.83
N ASN A 72 13.56 -8.20 3.33
CA ASN A 72 13.52 -7.80 4.73
C ASN A 72 12.14 -7.25 5.13
N ILE A 73 11.52 -6.42 4.29
CA ILE A 73 10.16 -5.90 4.55
C ILE A 73 9.15 -7.06 4.57
N SER A 74 9.23 -7.99 3.60
CA SER A 74 8.38 -9.19 3.57
C SER A 74 8.48 -10.00 4.87
N ILE A 75 9.69 -10.23 5.38
CA ILE A 75 9.94 -10.96 6.63
C ILE A 75 9.29 -10.24 7.81
N ILE A 76 9.40 -8.91 7.90
CA ILE A 76 8.78 -8.12 8.98
C ILE A 76 7.25 -8.27 8.94
N ILE A 77 6.64 -8.15 7.75
CA ILE A 77 5.19 -8.31 7.56
C ILE A 77 4.75 -9.70 8.03
N GLN A 78 5.40 -10.75 7.54
CA GLN A 78 5.07 -12.12 7.91
C GLN A 78 5.26 -12.39 9.41
N HIS A 79 6.33 -11.84 10.00
CA HIS A 79 6.62 -11.99 11.42
C HIS A 79 5.51 -11.36 12.27
N GLU A 80 5.11 -10.11 11.99
CA GLU A 80 4.08 -9.44 12.77
C GLU A 80 2.72 -10.09 12.62
N ILE A 81 2.33 -10.54 11.42
CA ILE A 81 1.07 -11.28 11.24
C ILE A 81 1.09 -12.60 12.03
N LYS A 82 2.19 -13.37 11.95
CA LYS A 82 2.33 -14.62 12.72
C LYS A 82 2.30 -14.38 14.23
N LYS A 83 2.87 -13.28 14.72
CA LYS A 83 2.76 -12.85 16.12
C LYS A 83 1.30 -12.60 16.50
N GLN A 84 0.55 -11.87 15.68
CA GLN A 84 -0.89 -11.63 15.90
C GLN A 84 -1.71 -12.93 15.88
N PHE A 85 -1.41 -13.86 14.97
CA PHE A 85 -2.08 -15.16 14.92
C PHE A 85 -1.82 -15.99 16.17
N LYS A 86 -0.57 -16.03 16.64
CA LYS A 86 -0.21 -16.72 17.88
C LYS A 86 -0.95 -16.14 19.09
N LEU A 87 -1.09 -14.82 19.18
CA LEU A 87 -1.86 -14.15 20.23
C LEU A 87 -3.35 -14.50 20.18
N ARG A 88 -3.88 -14.77 18.99
CA ARG A 88 -5.30 -15.11 18.75
C ARG A 88 -5.57 -16.61 18.62
N ASN A 89 -4.56 -17.46 18.84
CA ASN A 89 -4.62 -18.91 18.65
C ASN A 89 -5.08 -19.36 17.24
N ILE A 90 -4.72 -18.59 16.21
CA ILE A 90 -5.04 -18.90 14.82
C ILE A 90 -3.90 -19.73 14.22
N THR A 91 -4.23 -20.85 13.57
CA THR A 91 -3.26 -21.69 12.85
C THR A 91 -3.62 -21.75 11.37
N LYS A 92 -3.05 -20.86 10.56
CA LYS A 92 -3.18 -20.85 9.10
C LYS A 92 -1.94 -20.23 8.44
N GLN A 93 -1.83 -20.38 7.12
CA GLN A 93 -0.84 -19.63 6.34
C GLN A 93 -1.21 -18.15 6.26
N VAL A 94 -0.19 -17.30 6.14
CA VAL A 94 -0.35 -15.84 6.03
C VAL A 94 -0.75 -15.51 4.60
N ASN A 95 -1.87 -14.78 4.44
CA ASN A 95 -2.35 -14.27 3.17
C ASN A 95 -2.29 -12.73 3.16
N LEU A 96 -2.41 -12.13 1.96
CA LEU A 96 -2.37 -10.67 1.79
C LEU A 96 -3.46 -9.95 2.60
N ASP A 97 -4.66 -10.53 2.71
CA ASP A 97 -5.75 -9.97 3.53
C ASP A 97 -5.42 -9.84 5.02
N ASP A 98 -4.48 -10.64 5.52
CA ASP A 98 -4.10 -10.63 6.93
C ASP A 98 -3.26 -9.39 7.30
N GLU A 99 -2.71 -8.70 6.30
CA GLU A 99 -2.00 -7.43 6.48
C GLU A 99 -2.89 -6.32 7.04
N LYS A 100 -4.22 -6.43 6.93
CA LYS A 100 -5.18 -5.51 7.58
C LYS A 100 -4.97 -5.41 9.08
N THR A 101 -4.44 -6.46 9.71
CA THR A 101 -4.10 -6.45 11.14
C THR A 101 -2.96 -5.49 11.49
N LEU A 102 -2.16 -5.09 10.50
CA LEU A 102 -0.99 -4.22 10.67
C LEU A 102 -1.32 -2.74 10.46
N TYR A 103 -2.50 -2.39 9.95
CA TYR A 103 -2.85 -1.01 9.56
C TYR A 103 -2.79 -0.02 10.73
N HIS A 104 -2.99 -0.51 11.97
CA HIS A 104 -2.94 0.30 13.18
C HIS A 104 -1.81 -0.10 14.14
N ASP A 105 -0.92 -1.02 13.73
CA ASP A 105 0.18 -1.50 14.57
C ASP A 105 1.34 -0.51 14.57
N LYS A 106 1.55 0.17 15.70
CA LYS A 106 2.59 1.19 15.89
C LYS A 106 4.00 0.60 15.95
N GLU A 107 4.17 -0.61 16.49
CA GLU A 107 5.49 -1.26 16.56
C GLU A 107 5.93 -1.66 15.15
N PHE A 108 5.00 -2.22 14.39
CA PHE A 108 5.19 -2.52 12.97
C PHE A 108 5.58 -1.27 12.18
N SER A 109 4.85 -0.16 12.34
CA SER A 109 5.16 1.10 11.66
C SER A 109 6.61 1.51 11.87
N GLN A 110 7.10 1.45 13.11
CA GLN A 110 8.46 1.87 13.44
C GLN A 110 9.52 0.97 12.78
N ARG A 111 9.30 -0.35 12.77
CA ARG A 111 10.22 -1.32 12.16
C ARG A 111 10.26 -1.18 10.64
N VAL A 112 9.09 -1.06 10.01
CA VAL A 112 9.01 -0.91 8.54
C VAL A 112 9.58 0.44 8.11
N LEU A 113 9.32 1.53 8.83
CA LEU A 113 9.85 2.85 8.49
C LEU A 113 11.39 2.85 8.36
N GLN A 114 12.11 2.07 9.17
CA GLN A 114 13.56 1.95 9.04
C GLN A 114 13.99 1.32 7.71
N GLN A 115 13.28 0.29 7.26
CA GLN A 115 13.55 -0.34 5.95
C GLN A 115 13.14 0.57 4.80
N ILE A 116 12.01 1.28 4.94
CA ILE A 116 11.54 2.22 3.92
C ILE A 116 12.51 3.39 3.75
N LYS A 117 13.13 3.90 4.81
CA LYS A 117 14.19 4.93 4.69
C LYS A 117 15.40 4.44 3.90
N LYS A 118 15.82 3.19 4.13
CA LYS A 118 16.91 2.55 3.36
C LYS A 118 16.50 2.37 1.90
N LEU A 119 15.25 1.98 1.66
CA LEU A 119 14.68 1.85 0.33
C LEU A 119 14.74 3.19 -0.42
N ILE A 120 14.25 4.28 0.17
CA ILE A 120 14.28 5.62 -0.45
C ILE A 120 15.71 5.98 -0.85
N SER A 121 16.66 5.87 0.08
CA SER A 121 18.06 6.21 -0.20
C SER A 121 18.65 5.39 -1.34
N LEU A 122 18.24 4.13 -1.48
CA LEU A 122 18.68 3.27 -2.57
C LEU A 122 18.01 3.66 -3.89
N LEU A 123 16.70 3.93 -3.87
CA LEU A 123 15.95 4.36 -5.05
C LEU A 123 16.47 5.70 -5.59
N ASP A 124 16.78 6.66 -4.71
CA ASP A 124 17.45 7.92 -5.09
C ASP A 124 18.77 7.63 -5.81
N SER A 125 19.57 6.69 -5.30
CA SER A 125 20.86 6.34 -5.90
C SER A 125 20.74 5.61 -7.26
N LEU A 126 19.64 4.88 -7.48
CA LEU A 126 19.31 4.19 -8.73
C LEU A 126 18.73 5.15 -9.76
N GLN A 127 18.01 6.18 -9.33
CA GLN A 127 17.52 7.25 -10.21
C GLN A 127 18.67 8.02 -10.87
N ASP A 128 19.78 8.22 -10.16
CA ASP A 128 20.99 8.85 -10.70
C ASP A 128 21.86 7.90 -11.55
N ASP A 129 21.44 6.64 -11.74
CA ASP A 129 22.20 5.61 -12.44
C ASP A 129 21.81 5.52 -13.92
N GLN A 130 22.61 6.14 -14.78
CA GLN A 130 22.38 6.13 -16.23
C GLN A 130 22.35 4.72 -16.83
N GLU A 131 23.16 3.78 -16.31
CA GLU A 131 23.15 2.41 -16.84
C GLU A 131 21.84 1.71 -16.49
N PHE A 132 21.34 1.93 -15.27
CA PHE A 132 20.02 1.42 -14.86
C PHE A 132 18.90 2.01 -15.72
N GLU A 133 18.89 3.32 -15.94
CA GLU A 133 17.91 4.00 -16.79
C GLU A 133 17.93 3.47 -18.23
N ASN A 134 19.12 3.31 -18.81
CA ASN A 134 19.27 2.79 -20.17
C ASN A 134 18.84 1.32 -20.30
N SER A 135 19.11 0.52 -19.27
CA SER A 135 18.79 -0.91 -19.28
C SER A 135 17.33 -1.20 -18.95
N TYR A 136 16.71 -0.36 -18.12
CA TYR A 136 15.34 -0.53 -17.64
C TYR A 136 14.55 0.80 -17.62
N PRO A 137 14.32 1.44 -18.78
CA PRO A 137 13.76 2.79 -18.83
C PRO A 137 12.35 2.88 -18.21
N ILE A 138 11.50 1.87 -18.44
CA ILE A 138 10.15 1.82 -17.86
C ILE A 138 10.23 1.64 -16.33
N LEU A 139 11.10 0.75 -15.85
CA LEU A 139 11.26 0.53 -14.41
C LEU A 139 11.85 1.75 -13.71
N SER A 140 12.81 2.43 -14.34
CA SER A 140 13.39 3.67 -13.81
C SER A 140 12.29 4.70 -13.53
N PHE A 141 11.45 4.99 -14.53
CA PHE A 141 10.34 5.92 -14.36
C PHE A 141 9.35 5.49 -13.26
N SER A 142 8.90 4.23 -13.27
CA SER A 142 7.95 3.73 -12.27
C SER A 142 8.54 3.69 -10.85
N LEU A 143 9.84 3.42 -10.71
CA LEU A 143 10.52 3.46 -9.40
C LEU A 143 10.62 4.89 -8.86
N ILE A 144 10.79 5.90 -9.72
CA ILE A 144 10.77 7.31 -9.33
C ILE A 144 9.39 7.69 -8.78
N GLU A 145 8.31 7.32 -9.48
CA GLU A 145 6.94 7.61 -9.02
C GLU A 145 6.64 6.97 -7.65
N ILE A 146 7.06 5.71 -7.47
CA ILE A 146 6.93 5.02 -6.17
C ILE A 146 7.76 5.72 -5.10
N ASN A 147 9.01 6.08 -5.40
CA ASN A 147 9.90 6.74 -4.46
C ASN A 147 9.31 8.07 -3.95
N GLU A 148 8.82 8.91 -4.85
CA GLU A 148 8.17 10.17 -4.50
C GLU A 148 6.86 9.96 -3.72
N SER A 149 6.06 8.94 -4.09
CA SER A 149 4.87 8.57 -3.34
C SER A 149 5.20 8.16 -1.89
N ILE A 150 6.21 7.32 -1.71
CA ILE A 150 6.67 6.87 -0.40
C ILE A 150 7.20 8.06 0.43
N LYS A 151 8.00 8.95 -0.16
CA LYS A 151 8.49 10.16 0.53
C LYS A 151 7.33 11.03 1.04
N SER A 152 6.30 11.23 0.22
CA SER A 152 5.10 11.98 0.61
C SER A 152 4.36 11.35 1.81
N ILE A 153 4.20 10.01 1.81
CA ILE A 153 3.57 9.29 2.93
C ILE A 153 4.40 9.46 4.22
N ILE A 154 5.73 9.36 4.14
CA ILE A 154 6.61 9.53 5.32
C ILE A 154 6.56 10.96 5.84
N HIS A 155 6.51 11.96 4.97
CA HIS A 155 6.38 13.36 5.40
C HIS A 155 5.12 13.55 6.25
N GLN A 156 3.99 13.03 5.80
CA GLN A 156 2.72 13.06 6.55
C GLN A 156 2.85 12.31 7.90
N PHE A 157 3.55 11.18 7.93
CA PHE A 157 3.80 10.42 9.16
C PHE A 157 4.65 11.17 10.19
N LEU A 158 5.60 12.00 9.73
CA LEU A 158 6.45 12.81 10.61
C LEU A 158 5.75 14.08 11.11
N GLU A 159 4.98 14.75 10.24
CA GLU A 159 4.22 15.96 10.61
C GLU A 159 3.07 15.68 11.59
N THR A 160 2.41 14.52 11.46
CA THR A 160 1.38 14.10 12.41
C THR A 160 1.93 13.81 13.80
N LYS A 161 3.18 13.33 13.91
CA LYS A 161 3.85 13.13 15.21
C LYS A 161 4.23 14.46 15.89
N THR A 162 4.72 15.44 15.15
CA THR A 162 5.11 16.75 15.72
C THR A 162 3.92 17.56 16.22
N ARG A 163 2.75 17.44 15.57
CA ARG A 163 1.51 18.08 16.05
C ARG A 163 1.00 17.50 17.37
N ASN A 164 1.19 16.20 17.61
CA ASN A 164 0.73 15.52 18.83
C ASN A 164 1.69 15.63 20.03
N THR A 165 2.88 16.19 19.83
CA THR A 165 3.91 16.39 20.88
C THR A 165 4.08 17.86 21.28
N SER A 166 3.28 18.75 20.70
CA SER A 166 3.19 20.16 21.07
C SER A 166 2.06 20.37 22.08
N ILE A 167 2.26 19.96 23.34
CA ILE A 167 1.42 20.34 24.50
C ILE A 167 2.36 20.73 25.64
#